data_AF-A0A7C1W6Y7-F1
#
_entry.id   AF-A0A7C1W6Y7-F1
#
_cell.length_a   1.000
_cell.length_b   1.000
_cell.length_c   1.000
_cell.angle_alpha   90.00
_cell.angle_beta   90.00
_cell.angle_gamma   90.00
#
_symmetry.space_group_name_H-M   'P 1'
#
loop_
_entity.id
_entity.type
_entity.pdbx_description
1 polymer ?
#
loop_
_entity_poly.entity_id
_entity_poly.type
_entity_poly.pdbx_seq_one_letter_code
_entity_poly.pdbx_strand_id
1 'polypeptide(L)'
;MTNKNFDILVVGANAKSYLFDGLNNRWKKKIKEFVANGGGYLGVCGGANAATLGFKRSNNLFHLWVNKGVIGLANVYIHDDLLGEWQYLMKFGFDAPNRGSTTDFSPEFISVNTTIEKNNKNVIFKGYNKSFLNIAYGGGPGMYFANKSDERFGEIIPLLTYNEEPMYSKPLHYWLPTLEGGRILCNVTTNILNTYAGVATTYNSKGRVVVYGPHPEYPLVPVNGTIREYLGKGYLMRNTPFKRHVYNYLGRLLNLSSNIWVIRRSAAWAAMSQKTIYHPLMKPVYG
;
A
#
# COMPACT_ATOMS: atom_id res chain seq x y z
N MET A 1 -17.93 -6.59 -16.00
CA MET A 1 -17.35 -5.26 -15.78
C MET A 1 -17.01 -4.68 -17.15
N THR A 2 -17.56 -3.51 -17.48
CA THR A 2 -17.34 -2.83 -18.76
C THR A 2 -17.17 -1.34 -18.47
N ASN A 3 -16.36 -0.66 -19.28
CA ASN A 3 -16.17 0.80 -19.20
C ASN A 3 -17.44 1.62 -19.51
N LYS A 4 -18.51 0.96 -20.00
CA LYS A 4 -19.85 1.57 -20.13
C LYS A 4 -20.53 1.87 -18.80
N ASN A 5 -20.18 1.13 -17.74
CA ASN A 5 -20.88 1.20 -16.45
C ASN A 5 -19.98 1.65 -15.30
N PHE A 6 -18.66 1.61 -15.47
CA PHE A 6 -17.68 1.96 -14.44
C PHE A 6 -16.47 2.61 -15.09
N ASP A 7 -15.99 3.72 -14.53
CA ASP A 7 -14.77 4.39 -15.02
C ASP A 7 -13.50 3.78 -14.43
N ILE A 8 -13.59 3.24 -13.20
CA ILE A 8 -12.44 2.76 -12.44
C ILE A 8 -12.79 1.52 -11.61
N LEU A 9 -11.84 0.58 -11.53
CA LEU A 9 -11.83 -0.49 -10.54
C LEU A 9 -10.86 -0.11 -9.41
N VAL A 10 -11.37 -0.02 -8.18
CA VAL A 10 -10.55 0.21 -6.99
C VAL A 10 -10.39 -1.09 -6.22
N VAL A 11 -9.15 -1.49 -5.97
CA VAL A 11 -8.80 -2.66 -5.16
C VAL A 11 -7.96 -2.18 -3.98
N GLY A 12 -8.55 -2.18 -2.78
CA GLY A 12 -7.87 -1.79 -1.55
C GLY A 12 -6.94 -2.88 -1.00
N ALA A 13 -6.60 -2.74 0.28
CA ALA A 13 -5.76 -3.66 1.05
C ALA A 13 -6.38 -5.06 1.21
N ASN A 14 -6.36 -5.86 0.16
CA ASN A 14 -6.98 -7.17 0.14
C ASN A 14 -6.13 -8.21 -0.58
N ALA A 15 -5.50 -9.09 0.20
CA ALA A 15 -4.70 -10.20 -0.31
C ALA A 15 -5.52 -11.21 -1.15
N LYS A 16 -6.84 -11.28 -0.95
CA LYS A 16 -7.72 -12.17 -1.70
C LYS A 16 -7.65 -11.95 -3.22
N SER A 17 -7.44 -10.70 -3.62
CA SER A 17 -7.39 -10.29 -5.03
C SER A 17 -6.35 -11.06 -5.85
N TYR A 18 -5.19 -11.39 -5.26
CA TYR A 18 -4.13 -12.16 -5.94
C TYR A 18 -3.85 -13.52 -5.29
N LEU A 19 -4.31 -13.80 -4.08
CA LEU A 19 -4.18 -15.14 -3.50
C LEU A 19 -5.31 -16.09 -3.89
N PHE A 20 -6.48 -15.58 -4.28
CA PHE A 20 -7.64 -16.42 -4.59
C PHE A 20 -8.34 -15.97 -5.88
N ASP A 21 -8.82 -14.73 -5.95
CA ASP A 21 -9.61 -14.24 -7.09
C ASP A 21 -8.78 -14.24 -8.37
N GLY A 22 -7.51 -13.85 -8.25
CA GLY A 22 -6.50 -13.88 -9.30
C GLY A 22 -6.20 -15.27 -9.87
N LEU A 23 -6.54 -16.36 -9.19
CA LEU A 23 -6.38 -17.71 -9.73
C LEU A 23 -7.48 -18.05 -10.73
N ASN A 24 -8.60 -17.32 -10.67
CA ASN A 24 -9.66 -17.44 -11.66
C ASN A 24 -9.28 -16.68 -12.94
N ASN A 25 -8.92 -17.42 -13.98
CA ASN A 25 -8.52 -16.85 -15.27
C ASN A 25 -9.63 -16.01 -15.93
N ARG A 26 -10.91 -16.34 -15.73
CA ARG A 26 -12.03 -15.54 -16.24
C ARG A 26 -12.08 -14.18 -15.54
N TRP A 27 -11.86 -14.15 -14.23
CA TRP A 27 -11.82 -12.90 -13.46
C TRP A 27 -10.66 -12.01 -13.92
N LYS A 28 -9.43 -12.54 -13.98
CA LYS A 28 -8.25 -11.80 -14.48
C LYS A 28 -8.47 -11.26 -15.89
N LYS A 29 -8.98 -12.10 -16.80
CA LYS A 29 -9.25 -11.71 -18.19
C LYS A 29 -10.24 -10.56 -18.25
N LYS A 30 -11.32 -10.60 -17.45
CA LYS A 30 -12.33 -9.53 -17.43
C LYS A 30 -11.78 -8.20 -16.90
N ILE A 31 -10.89 -8.21 -15.91
CA ILE A 31 -10.23 -6.98 -15.45
C ILE A 31 -9.25 -6.46 -16.50
N LYS A 32 -8.44 -7.34 -17.10
CA LYS A 32 -7.55 -6.94 -18.21
C LYS A 32 -8.32 -6.33 -19.38
N GLU A 33 -9.43 -6.94 -19.79
CA GLU A 33 -10.31 -6.41 -20.84
C GLU A 33 -10.90 -5.06 -20.44
N PHE A 34 -11.36 -4.91 -19.20
CA PHE A 34 -11.89 -3.64 -18.70
C PHE A 34 -10.84 -2.52 -18.81
N VAL A 35 -9.63 -2.75 -18.29
CA VAL A 35 -8.55 -1.76 -18.30
C VAL A 35 -8.05 -1.52 -19.73
N ALA A 36 -7.85 -2.57 -20.53
CA ALA A 36 -7.40 -2.44 -21.93
C ALA A 36 -8.36 -1.64 -22.81
N ASN A 37 -9.65 -1.62 -22.46
CA ASN A 37 -10.68 -0.84 -23.14
C ASN A 37 -10.82 0.60 -22.60
N GLY A 38 -9.90 1.06 -21.74
CA GLY A 38 -9.89 2.42 -21.19
C GLY A 38 -10.47 2.54 -19.79
N GLY A 39 -10.84 1.45 -19.12
CA GLY A 39 -11.13 1.50 -17.69
C GLY A 39 -9.88 1.82 -16.86
N GLY A 40 -10.04 2.52 -15.76
CA GLY A 40 -8.98 2.80 -14.79
C GLY A 40 -8.78 1.68 -13.77
N TYR A 41 -7.59 1.59 -13.19
CA TYR A 41 -7.30 0.74 -12.05
C TYR A 41 -6.59 1.55 -10.95
N LEU A 42 -7.07 1.46 -9.72
CA LEU A 42 -6.40 1.97 -8.53
C LEU A 42 -6.21 0.84 -7.52
N GLY A 43 -4.95 0.47 -7.26
CA GLY A 43 -4.59 -0.58 -6.31
C GLY A 43 -3.85 -0.05 -5.10
N VAL A 44 -4.19 -0.53 -3.90
CA VAL A 44 -3.44 -0.22 -2.68
C VAL A 44 -3.08 -1.48 -1.91
N CYS A 45 -1.84 -1.57 -1.40
CA CYS A 45 -1.30 -2.73 -0.69
C CYS A 45 -1.56 -4.03 -1.48
N GLY A 46 -2.50 -4.88 -1.05
CA GLY A 46 -2.85 -6.09 -1.80
C GLY A 46 -3.39 -5.83 -3.21
N GLY A 47 -4.07 -4.70 -3.43
CA GLY A 47 -4.45 -4.27 -4.78
C GLY A 47 -3.29 -3.83 -5.64
N ALA A 48 -2.19 -3.33 -5.05
CA ALA A 48 -0.96 -3.08 -5.79
C ALA A 48 -0.32 -4.40 -6.21
N ASN A 49 -0.16 -5.36 -5.28
CA ASN A 49 0.33 -6.72 -5.58
C ASN A 49 -0.47 -7.36 -6.73
N ALA A 50 -1.79 -7.24 -6.71
CA ALA A 50 -2.63 -7.80 -7.77
C ALA A 50 -2.38 -7.17 -9.15
N ALA A 51 -1.96 -5.91 -9.26
CA ALA A 51 -1.75 -5.24 -10.54
C ALA A 51 -0.33 -5.36 -11.09
N THR A 52 0.65 -5.80 -10.30
CA THR A 52 2.04 -5.94 -10.74
C THR A 52 2.30 -7.25 -11.49
N LEU A 53 3.55 -7.52 -11.85
CA LEU A 53 4.00 -8.82 -12.36
C LEU A 53 4.38 -9.81 -11.25
N GLY A 54 4.10 -9.48 -9.99
CA GLY A 54 4.49 -10.27 -8.83
C GLY A 54 5.99 -10.19 -8.55
N PHE A 55 6.56 -11.26 -8.02
CA PHE A 55 7.97 -11.36 -7.69
C PHE A 55 8.82 -11.69 -8.92
N LYS A 56 9.94 -10.98 -9.12
CA LYS A 56 10.92 -11.26 -10.19
C LYS A 56 11.46 -12.69 -10.12
N ARG A 57 11.76 -13.15 -8.91
CA ARG A 57 12.21 -14.52 -8.62
C ARG A 57 11.28 -15.16 -7.60
N SER A 58 10.76 -16.33 -7.94
CA SER A 58 9.94 -17.11 -7.02
C SER A 58 10.84 -18.00 -6.18
N ASN A 59 11.26 -17.50 -5.02
CA ASN A 59 12.17 -18.19 -4.12
C ASN A 59 11.46 -19.24 -3.24
N ASN A 60 10.13 -19.20 -3.19
CA ASN A 60 9.31 -20.11 -2.38
C ASN A 60 7.91 -20.31 -2.99
N LEU A 61 7.15 -21.24 -2.42
CA LEU A 61 5.78 -21.57 -2.84
C LEU A 61 4.82 -20.38 -2.77
N PHE A 62 4.99 -19.50 -1.78
CA PHE A 62 4.18 -18.30 -1.65
C PHE A 62 4.39 -17.35 -2.84
N HIS A 63 5.64 -17.09 -3.24
CA HIS A 63 5.94 -16.25 -4.41
C HIS A 63 5.38 -16.85 -5.69
N LEU A 64 5.48 -18.19 -5.86
CA LEU A 64 4.89 -18.88 -7.00
C LEU A 64 3.37 -18.70 -7.04
N TRP A 65 2.73 -18.78 -5.87
CA TRP A 65 1.28 -18.62 -5.74
C TRP A 65 0.84 -17.20 -6.07
N VAL A 66 1.53 -16.19 -5.51
CA VAL A 66 1.29 -14.78 -5.83
C VAL A 66 1.45 -14.54 -7.33
N ASN A 67 2.54 -15.00 -7.94
CA ASN A 67 2.80 -14.81 -9.38
C ASN A 67 1.73 -15.44 -10.28
N LYS A 68 1.08 -16.53 -9.84
CA LYS A 68 -0.05 -17.12 -10.57
C LYS A 68 -1.31 -16.25 -10.51
N GLY A 69 -1.50 -15.53 -9.40
CA GLY A 69 -2.70 -14.76 -9.14
C GLY A 69 -2.62 -13.29 -9.53
N VAL A 70 -1.43 -12.71 -9.71
CA VAL A 70 -1.35 -11.34 -10.21
C VAL A 70 -2.02 -11.18 -11.58
N ILE A 71 -2.63 -10.02 -11.77
CA ILE A 71 -3.27 -9.62 -13.01
C ILE A 71 -2.17 -9.22 -14.00
N GLY A 72 -1.18 -8.41 -13.62
CA GLY A 72 -0.15 -7.92 -14.55
C GLY A 72 -0.67 -6.82 -15.45
N LEU A 73 -0.97 -5.67 -14.86
CA LEU A 73 -1.38 -4.42 -15.50
C LEU A 73 -0.24 -3.39 -15.53
N ALA A 74 0.74 -3.50 -14.64
CA ALA A 74 1.89 -2.61 -14.55
C ALA A 74 3.21 -3.39 -14.69
N ASN A 75 4.16 -2.84 -15.47
CA ASN A 75 5.48 -3.42 -15.75
C ASN A 75 6.47 -3.22 -14.58
N VAL A 76 6.05 -3.65 -13.39
CA VAL A 76 6.83 -3.60 -12.16
C VAL A 76 6.77 -4.94 -11.46
N TYR A 77 7.85 -5.29 -10.78
CA TYR A 77 7.89 -6.38 -9.81
C TYR A 77 7.74 -5.81 -8.40
N ILE A 78 7.44 -6.69 -7.44
CA ILE A 78 7.33 -6.35 -6.03
C ILE A 78 8.46 -6.95 -5.18
N HIS A 79 8.72 -6.27 -4.06
CA HIS A 79 9.38 -6.79 -2.87
C HIS A 79 8.36 -6.73 -1.72
N ASP A 80 7.94 -7.90 -1.23
CA ASP A 80 6.88 -8.04 -0.23
C ASP A 80 6.96 -9.41 0.46
N ASP A 81 7.64 -9.50 1.59
CA ASP A 81 7.88 -10.76 2.31
C ASP A 81 6.83 -10.98 3.40
N LEU A 82 6.27 -12.20 3.44
CA LEU A 82 5.36 -12.63 4.49
C LEU A 82 6.02 -12.54 5.88
N LEU A 83 7.32 -12.84 5.98
CA LEU A 83 8.11 -12.77 7.21
C LEU A 83 8.76 -11.39 7.43
N GLY A 84 8.62 -10.48 6.48
CA GLY A 84 9.13 -9.11 6.55
C GLY A 84 7.99 -8.10 6.62
N GLU A 85 7.71 -7.45 5.49
CA GLU A 85 6.77 -6.35 5.35
C GLU A 85 5.40 -6.68 5.95
N TRP A 86 4.86 -7.88 5.71
CA TRP A 86 3.51 -8.27 6.19
C TRP A 86 3.38 -8.31 7.70
N GLN A 87 4.49 -8.37 8.44
CA GLN A 87 4.45 -8.33 9.90
C GLN A 87 3.83 -7.03 10.41
N TYR A 88 3.95 -5.93 9.67
CA TYR A 88 3.29 -4.65 10.00
C TYR A 88 1.75 -4.72 9.85
N LEU A 89 1.19 -5.56 8.98
CA LEU A 89 -0.24 -5.86 8.99
C LEU A 89 -0.60 -6.87 10.08
N MET A 90 0.10 -8.01 10.05
CA MET A 90 -0.31 -9.18 10.82
C MET A 90 -0.22 -8.89 12.32
N LYS A 91 0.83 -8.21 12.75
CA LYS A 91 1.08 -7.91 14.17
C LYS A 91 0.43 -6.62 14.61
N PHE A 92 -0.32 -5.92 13.76
CA PHE A 92 -1.09 -4.78 14.23
C PHE A 92 -2.10 -5.22 15.32
N GLY A 93 -2.05 -4.56 16.48
CA GLY A 93 -2.86 -4.88 17.64
C GLY A 93 -4.26 -4.30 17.51
N PHE A 94 -5.24 -5.14 17.17
CA PHE A 94 -6.65 -4.73 17.02
C PHE A 94 -7.39 -4.65 18.35
N ASP A 95 -6.81 -5.22 19.41
CA ASP A 95 -7.31 -5.19 20.78
C ASP A 95 -6.57 -4.17 21.65
N ALA A 96 -5.85 -3.23 21.00
CA ALA A 96 -5.22 -2.11 21.66
C ALA A 96 -6.21 -1.54 22.68
N PRO A 97 -5.86 -1.53 23.98
CA PRO A 97 -6.75 -0.97 24.97
C PRO A 97 -7.07 0.47 24.55
N ASN A 98 -8.35 0.86 24.59
CA ASN A 98 -8.79 2.26 24.61
C ASN A 98 -8.31 2.96 25.90
N ARG A 99 -7.03 2.75 26.29
CA ARG A 99 -6.36 3.40 27.41
C ARG A 99 -6.07 4.83 26.99
N GLY A 100 -7.12 5.63 27.00
CA GLY A 100 -7.10 7.08 26.78
C GLY A 100 -6.90 7.46 25.33
N SER A 101 -7.95 7.40 24.51
CA SER A 101 -7.99 8.24 23.32
C SER A 101 -8.09 9.69 23.78
N THR A 102 -6.96 10.36 23.95
CA THR A 102 -6.95 11.83 23.91
C THR A 102 -6.72 12.25 22.46
N THR A 103 -6.82 13.54 22.18
CA THR A 103 -6.56 14.12 20.85
C THR A 103 -5.17 13.78 20.28
N ASP A 104 -4.24 13.25 21.11
CA ASP A 104 -2.86 12.92 20.76
C ASP A 104 -2.56 11.40 20.75
N PHE A 105 -3.53 10.54 21.09
CA PHE A 105 -3.31 9.10 21.24
C PHE A 105 -4.37 8.28 20.48
N SER A 106 -3.97 7.72 19.33
CA SER A 106 -4.71 6.65 18.66
C SER A 106 -3.74 5.50 18.32
N PRO A 107 -4.09 4.24 18.62
CA PRO A 107 -3.29 3.10 18.19
C PRO A 107 -3.44 2.93 16.68
N GLU A 108 -2.41 3.34 15.94
CA GLU A 108 -2.45 3.39 14.48
C GLU A 108 -1.36 2.50 13.85
N PHE A 109 -1.50 2.24 12.55
CA PHE A 109 -0.40 1.72 11.73
C PHE A 109 0.81 2.65 11.81
N ILE A 110 2.01 2.14 11.50
CA ILE A 110 3.17 3.03 11.38
C ILE A 110 2.96 3.98 10.20
N SER A 111 3.61 5.14 10.23
CA SER A 111 3.82 5.93 9.02
C SER A 111 5.16 5.60 8.38
N VAL A 112 5.18 5.60 7.05
CA VAL A 112 6.40 5.61 6.25
C VAL A 112 6.58 6.95 5.55
N ASN A 113 7.79 7.49 5.62
CA ASN A 113 8.20 8.66 4.86
C ASN A 113 8.46 8.28 3.40
N THR A 114 7.84 9.01 2.48
CA THR A 114 7.99 8.81 1.04
C THR A 114 8.43 10.09 0.36
N THR A 115 9.36 9.98 -0.58
CA THR A 115 9.76 11.08 -1.47
C THR A 115 8.77 11.17 -2.62
N ILE A 116 8.30 12.38 -2.91
CA ILE A 116 7.48 12.67 -4.08
C ILE A 116 8.41 12.87 -5.28
N GLU A 117 8.22 12.04 -6.29
CA GLU A 117 9.07 12.02 -7.47
C GLU A 117 8.85 13.27 -8.33
N LYS A 118 9.91 14.06 -8.50
CA LYS A 118 9.90 15.31 -9.28
C LYS A 118 10.10 15.01 -10.76
N ASN A 119 9.00 14.67 -11.43
CA ASN A 119 8.97 14.53 -12.89
C ASN A 119 7.71 15.18 -13.46
N ASN A 120 7.77 15.68 -14.69
CA ASN A 120 6.65 16.37 -15.35
C ASN A 120 5.46 15.44 -15.67
N LYS A 121 5.68 14.12 -15.69
CA LYS A 121 4.65 13.09 -15.92
C LYS A 121 3.87 12.74 -14.64
N ASN A 122 4.40 13.08 -13.46
CA ASN A 122 3.74 12.92 -12.16
C ASN A 122 2.66 14.00 -11.94
N VAL A 123 1.65 13.98 -12.81
CA VAL A 123 0.55 14.96 -12.81
C VAL A 123 -0.39 14.79 -11.62
N ILE A 124 -0.40 13.61 -10.98
CA ILE A 124 -1.19 13.33 -9.77
C ILE A 124 -0.76 14.28 -8.65
N PHE A 125 0.54 14.47 -8.47
CA PHE A 125 1.14 15.35 -7.46
C PHE A 125 1.35 16.80 -7.92
N LYS A 126 0.90 17.18 -9.13
CA LYS A 126 1.00 18.57 -9.62
C LYS A 126 0.29 19.53 -8.66
N GLY A 127 1.01 20.55 -8.18
CA GLY A 127 0.52 21.54 -7.22
C GLY A 127 0.65 21.10 -5.75
N TYR A 128 1.25 19.94 -5.48
CA TYR A 128 1.65 19.57 -4.12
C TYR A 128 2.99 20.22 -3.79
N ASN A 129 3.03 21.06 -2.77
CA ASN A 129 4.17 21.95 -2.52
C ASN A 129 5.29 21.34 -1.66
N LYS A 130 5.12 20.11 -1.16
CA LYS A 130 6.13 19.42 -0.34
C LYS A 130 6.85 18.36 -1.18
N SER A 131 8.10 18.08 -0.80
CA SER A 131 8.91 17.03 -1.45
C SER A 131 8.70 15.64 -0.83
N PHE A 132 8.03 15.57 0.31
CA PHE A 132 7.84 14.34 1.08
C PHE A 132 6.41 14.21 1.59
N LEU A 133 5.97 12.98 1.80
CA LEU A 133 4.68 12.63 2.37
C LEU A 133 4.84 11.45 3.33
N ASN A 134 4.30 11.59 4.54
CA ASN A 134 4.15 10.46 5.45
C ASN A 134 2.83 9.75 5.16
N ILE A 135 2.88 8.44 4.94
CA ILE A 135 1.72 7.63 4.59
C ILE A 135 1.59 6.47 5.58
N ALA A 136 0.38 6.09 5.98
CA ALA A 136 0.18 4.90 6.79
C ALA A 136 0.73 3.65 6.09
N TYR A 137 1.29 2.71 6.84
CA TYR A 137 1.93 1.52 6.30
C TYR A 137 1.59 0.30 7.15
N GLY A 138 0.95 -0.66 6.50
CA GLY A 138 0.62 -1.96 7.04
C GLY A 138 1.26 -3.07 6.21
N GLY A 139 2.53 -2.93 5.81
CA GLY A 139 3.22 -4.03 5.15
C GLY A 139 2.92 -4.21 3.66
N GLY A 140 2.67 -3.12 2.94
CA GLY A 140 2.53 -3.16 1.48
C GLY A 140 3.89 -3.25 0.76
N PRO A 141 3.87 -3.54 -0.55
CA PRO A 141 5.07 -3.84 -1.34
C PRO A 141 5.94 -2.60 -1.61
N GLY A 142 7.25 -2.83 -1.64
CA GLY A 142 8.17 -2.05 -2.47
C GLY A 142 8.06 -2.47 -3.94
N MET A 143 8.22 -1.55 -4.88
CA MET A 143 8.11 -1.84 -6.33
C MET A 143 9.35 -1.41 -7.11
N TYR A 144 9.68 -2.14 -8.17
CA TYR A 144 10.79 -1.80 -9.07
C TYR A 144 10.49 -2.21 -10.50
N PHE A 145 11.13 -1.53 -11.45
CA PHE A 145 10.89 -1.73 -12.88
C PHE A 145 11.18 -3.17 -13.30
N ALA A 146 10.26 -3.78 -14.06
CA ALA A 146 10.39 -5.17 -14.48
C ALA A 146 11.08 -5.35 -15.85
N ASN A 147 11.17 -4.28 -16.65
CA ASN A 147 11.81 -4.27 -17.96
C ASN A 147 11.31 -5.38 -18.90
N LYS A 148 10.02 -5.73 -18.85
CA LYS A 148 9.41 -6.65 -19.81
C LYS A 148 9.07 -5.91 -21.10
N SER A 149 9.50 -6.47 -22.23
CA SER A 149 9.11 -6.03 -23.57
C SER A 149 7.73 -6.59 -23.91
N ASP A 150 6.69 -5.81 -23.66
CA ASP A 150 5.31 -6.11 -24.01
C ASP A 150 4.61 -4.78 -24.33
N GLU A 151 4.10 -4.65 -25.55
CA GLU A 151 3.51 -3.41 -26.09
C GLU A 151 2.27 -2.95 -25.31
N ARG A 152 1.67 -3.85 -24.51
CA ARG A 152 0.56 -3.49 -23.64
C ARG A 152 1.00 -2.62 -22.48
N PHE A 153 2.26 -2.66 -22.05
CA PHE A 153 2.71 -1.84 -20.94
C PHE A 153 3.15 -0.46 -21.42
N GLY A 154 2.56 0.57 -20.84
CA GLY A 154 3.03 1.93 -20.99
C GLY A 154 4.29 2.19 -20.16
N GLU A 155 4.79 3.41 -20.28
CA GLU A 155 5.86 3.92 -19.43
C GLU A 155 5.47 3.86 -17.95
N ILE A 156 6.41 3.47 -17.09
CA ILE A 156 6.26 3.59 -15.64
C ILE A 156 6.58 5.03 -15.24
N ILE A 157 5.63 5.66 -14.56
CA ILE A 157 5.76 7.00 -13.97
C ILE A 157 5.90 6.80 -12.45
N PRO A 158 7.10 6.93 -11.89
CA PRO A 158 7.29 6.96 -10.45
C PRO A 158 6.51 8.12 -9.84
N LEU A 159 5.72 7.83 -8.80
CA LEU A 159 4.96 8.83 -8.05
C LEU A 159 5.61 9.09 -6.69
N LEU A 160 5.94 8.01 -5.99
CA LEU A 160 6.49 8.01 -4.65
C LEU A 160 7.60 6.97 -4.54
N THR A 161 8.62 7.27 -3.76
CA THR A 161 9.71 6.35 -3.40
C THR A 161 9.79 6.23 -1.88
N TYR A 162 9.96 5.02 -1.36
CA TYR A 162 10.20 4.82 0.07
C TYR A 162 11.51 5.48 0.48
N ASN A 163 11.44 6.42 1.42
CA ASN A 163 12.59 7.21 1.89
C ASN A 163 13.11 6.72 3.26
N GLU A 164 12.56 5.64 3.78
CA GLU A 164 13.03 4.98 4.99
C GLU A 164 12.73 3.49 4.94
N GLU A 165 13.45 2.74 5.78
CA GLU A 165 13.22 1.31 5.97
C GLU A 165 12.51 1.09 7.33
N PRO A 166 11.32 0.47 7.37
CA PRO A 166 10.60 0.23 8.61
C PRO A 166 11.40 -0.54 9.67
N MET A 167 12.19 -1.55 9.29
CA MET A 167 12.98 -2.30 10.26
C MET A 167 14.01 -1.45 11.03
N TYR A 168 14.44 -0.31 10.49
CA TYR A 168 15.33 0.62 11.20
C TYR A 168 14.57 1.72 11.95
N SER A 169 13.51 2.25 11.34
CA SER A 169 12.80 3.43 11.86
C SER A 169 11.64 3.09 12.82
N LYS A 170 11.02 1.92 12.67
CA LYS A 170 9.93 1.38 13.48
C LYS A 170 10.12 -0.14 13.67
N PRO A 171 11.16 -0.58 14.38
CA PRO A 171 11.49 -2.00 14.48
C PRO A 171 10.37 -2.81 15.14
N LEU A 172 10.13 -4.02 14.61
CA LEU A 172 9.27 -5.04 15.21
C LEU A 172 10.10 -6.30 15.50
N HIS A 173 9.65 -7.13 16.44
CA HIS A 173 10.42 -8.31 16.87
C HIS A 173 9.61 -9.58 16.78
N TYR A 174 10.20 -10.69 16.34
CA TYR A 174 9.65 -12.02 16.58
C TYR A 174 9.85 -12.39 18.04
N TRP A 175 8.78 -12.86 18.69
CA TRP A 175 8.78 -13.20 20.10
C TRP A 175 8.59 -14.70 20.29
N LEU A 176 9.42 -15.29 21.14
CA LEU A 176 9.21 -16.62 21.68
C LEU A 176 8.37 -16.51 22.96
N PRO A 177 7.26 -17.25 23.10
CA PRO A 177 6.52 -17.32 24.34
C PRO A 177 7.41 -17.87 25.48
N THR A 178 7.35 -17.22 26.64
CA THR A 178 7.99 -17.68 27.89
C THR A 178 6.99 -17.53 29.04
N LEU A 179 7.29 -18.15 30.19
CA LEU A 179 6.46 -18.01 31.40
C LEU A 179 6.39 -16.56 31.91
N GLU A 180 7.38 -15.73 31.59
CA GLU A 180 7.47 -14.31 31.96
C GLU A 180 6.83 -13.37 30.93
N GLY A 181 6.12 -13.91 29.94
CA GLY A 181 5.36 -13.13 28.97
C GLY A 181 6.02 -13.01 27.59
N GLY A 182 7.25 -13.47 27.40
CA GLY A 182 7.92 -13.61 26.09
C GLY A 182 9.35 -13.09 26.06
N ARG A 183 10.17 -13.64 25.15
CA ARG A 183 11.53 -13.14 24.85
C ARG A 183 11.66 -12.81 23.36
N ILE A 184 12.41 -11.76 23.04
CA ILE A 184 12.75 -11.43 21.65
C ILE A 184 13.64 -12.55 21.10
N LEU A 185 13.24 -13.10 19.95
CA LEU A 185 14.02 -14.07 19.19
C LEU A 185 14.92 -13.37 18.18
N CYS A 186 14.32 -12.50 17.35
CA CYS A 186 15.02 -11.75 16.31
C CYS A 186 14.17 -10.58 15.82
N ASN A 187 14.78 -9.69 15.05
CA ASN A 187 14.09 -8.54 14.44
C ASN A 187 13.33 -8.99 13.19
N VAL A 188 12.21 -8.32 12.91
CA VAL A 188 11.58 -8.35 11.58
C VAL A 188 12.48 -7.57 10.64
N THR A 189 12.80 -8.16 9.48
CA THR A 189 13.59 -7.53 8.43
C THR A 189 12.70 -7.14 7.26
N THR A 190 12.83 -5.91 6.78
CA THR A 190 12.14 -5.39 5.60
C THR A 190 13.16 -4.85 4.59
N ASN A 191 12.78 -4.73 3.33
CA ASN A 191 13.66 -4.22 2.28
C ASN A 191 12.85 -3.50 1.20
N ILE A 192 12.41 -2.28 1.53
CA ILE A 192 11.63 -1.41 0.65
C ILE A 192 12.27 -0.04 0.43
N LEU A 193 13.30 0.34 1.19
CA LEU A 193 14.01 1.61 1.02
C LEU A 193 14.49 1.79 -0.43
N ASN A 194 14.31 2.99 -0.97
CA ASN A 194 14.64 3.36 -2.36
C ASN A 194 13.87 2.60 -3.45
N THR A 195 12.87 1.81 -3.09
CA THR A 195 11.92 1.24 -4.06
C THR A 195 10.73 2.16 -4.26
N TYR A 196 10.01 2.00 -5.37
CA TYR A 196 8.80 2.78 -5.60
C TYR A 196 7.72 2.39 -4.58
N ALA A 197 7.24 3.39 -3.84
CA ALA A 197 6.07 3.30 -2.98
C ALA A 197 4.78 3.52 -3.76
N GLY A 198 4.84 4.19 -4.91
CA GLY A 198 3.70 4.37 -5.79
C GLY A 198 4.11 4.60 -7.23
N VAL A 199 3.37 4.01 -8.16
CA VAL A 199 3.61 4.18 -9.60
C VAL A 199 2.29 4.41 -10.34
N ALA A 200 2.36 5.18 -11.42
CA ALA A 200 1.32 5.30 -12.43
C ALA A 200 1.83 4.74 -13.76
N THR A 201 0.95 4.19 -14.58
CA THR A 201 1.28 3.74 -15.94
C THR A 201 0.01 3.62 -16.77
N THR A 202 0.16 3.22 -18.03
CA THR A 202 -0.95 2.81 -18.88
C THR A 202 -0.88 1.32 -19.22
N TYR A 203 -2.04 0.75 -19.51
CA TYR A 203 -2.17 -0.60 -20.03
C TYR A 203 -2.99 -0.59 -21.31
N ASN A 204 -2.43 -1.16 -22.38
CA ASN A 204 -2.95 -1.18 -23.74
C ASN A 204 -3.28 0.24 -24.27
N SER A 205 -2.38 1.19 -24.02
CA SER A 205 -2.42 2.64 -24.35
C SER A 205 -3.59 3.46 -23.78
N LYS A 206 -4.74 2.87 -23.47
CA LYS A 206 -5.95 3.55 -23.03
C LYS A 206 -6.20 3.45 -21.53
N GLY A 207 -5.94 2.29 -20.93
CA GLY A 207 -6.21 2.06 -19.51
C GLY A 207 -5.19 2.77 -18.65
N ARG A 208 -5.63 3.43 -17.57
CA ARG A 208 -4.74 4.10 -16.62
C ARG A 208 -4.68 3.33 -15.31
N VAL A 209 -3.47 3.03 -14.87
CA VAL A 209 -3.20 2.17 -13.71
C VAL A 209 -2.41 2.98 -12.70
N VAL A 210 -2.89 3.07 -11.47
CA VAL A 210 -2.17 3.66 -10.34
C VAL A 210 -2.11 2.63 -9.24
N VAL A 211 -0.94 2.43 -8.65
CA VAL A 211 -0.76 1.53 -7.52
C VAL A 211 0.08 2.14 -6.42
N TYR A 212 -0.24 1.81 -5.18
CA TYR A 212 0.48 2.22 -3.98
C TYR A 212 0.79 1.02 -3.08
N GLY A 213 2.04 0.90 -2.67
CA GLY A 213 2.45 0.03 -1.58
C GLY A 213 1.86 0.46 -0.23
N PRO A 214 2.13 1.68 0.26
CA PRO A 214 1.58 2.18 1.50
C PRO A 214 0.10 2.57 1.32
N HIS A 215 -0.53 3.06 2.39
CA HIS A 215 -1.96 3.28 2.48
C HIS A 215 -2.38 4.76 2.49
N PRO A 216 -2.38 5.46 1.33
CA PRO A 216 -2.86 6.84 1.25
C PRO A 216 -4.38 6.97 1.43
N GLU A 217 -5.13 5.87 1.49
CA GLU A 217 -6.55 5.85 1.84
C GLU A 217 -6.81 5.98 3.34
N TYR A 218 -5.80 5.75 4.19
CA TYR A 218 -5.94 5.94 5.62
C TYR A 218 -5.78 7.42 5.98
N PRO A 219 -6.79 8.04 6.61
CA PRO A 219 -6.79 9.48 6.91
C PRO A 219 -5.93 9.82 8.13
N LEU A 220 -5.79 8.88 9.06
CA LEU A 220 -5.03 9.07 10.29
C LEU A 220 -3.61 8.57 10.09
N VAL A 221 -2.66 9.51 10.12
CA VAL A 221 -1.23 9.21 9.98
C VAL A 221 -0.51 9.69 11.23
N PRO A 222 -0.09 8.79 12.12
CA PRO A 222 0.77 9.14 13.24
C PRO A 222 2.17 9.48 12.75
N VAL A 223 2.80 10.52 13.31
CA VAL A 223 4.22 10.84 13.09
C VAL A 223 4.91 11.11 14.43
N ASN A 224 6.24 11.06 14.44
CA ASN A 224 7.05 11.26 15.65
C ASN A 224 6.61 10.36 16.82
N GLY A 225 6.23 9.13 16.50
CA GLY A 225 5.75 8.16 17.47
C GLY A 225 6.75 7.05 17.79
N THR A 226 6.33 6.16 18.66
CA THR A 226 7.11 5.00 19.11
C THR A 226 6.30 3.71 18.95
N ILE A 227 6.98 2.62 18.61
CA ILE A 227 6.41 1.28 18.61
C ILE A 227 6.19 0.82 20.05
N ARG A 228 4.98 0.33 20.34
CA ARG A 228 4.68 -0.39 21.57
C ARG A 228 4.28 -1.81 21.24
N GLU A 229 5.13 -2.78 21.56
CA GLU A 229 4.80 -4.20 21.48
C GLU A 229 4.22 -4.71 22.80
N TYR A 230 3.21 -5.56 22.73
CA TYR A 230 2.52 -6.13 23.90
C TYR A 230 1.78 -7.42 23.53
N LEU A 231 1.41 -8.22 24.53
CA LEU A 231 0.55 -9.39 24.32
C LEU A 231 -0.90 -8.99 24.04
N GLY A 232 -1.35 -9.24 22.82
CA GLY A 232 -2.69 -8.90 22.34
C GLY A 232 -3.13 -9.76 21.15
N LYS A 233 -4.05 -9.23 20.35
CA LYS A 233 -4.71 -9.91 19.23
C LYS A 233 -4.39 -9.22 17.92
N GLY A 234 -3.63 -9.94 17.09
CA GLY A 234 -3.27 -9.49 15.75
C GLY A 234 -4.36 -9.81 14.72
N TYR A 235 -4.12 -9.44 13.47
CA TYR A 235 -5.06 -9.63 12.36
C TYR A 235 -5.62 -11.08 12.28
N LEU A 236 -4.74 -12.08 12.27
CA LEU A 236 -5.11 -13.49 12.12
C LEU A 236 -5.76 -14.10 13.37
N MET A 237 -5.51 -13.54 14.54
CA MET A 237 -5.94 -14.10 15.83
C MET A 237 -7.09 -13.31 16.46
N ARG A 238 -7.63 -12.32 15.75
CA ARG A 238 -8.65 -11.37 16.24
C ARG A 238 -9.84 -12.07 16.91
N ASN A 239 -10.32 -13.16 16.31
CA ASN A 239 -11.49 -13.91 16.77
C ASN A 239 -11.14 -15.18 17.56
N THR A 240 -9.87 -15.37 17.92
CA THR A 240 -9.40 -16.53 18.69
C THR A 240 -9.13 -16.15 20.14
N PRO A 241 -9.11 -17.12 21.09
CA PRO A 241 -8.71 -16.85 22.47
C PRO A 241 -7.20 -16.65 22.63
N PHE A 242 -6.40 -16.99 21.62
CA PHE A 242 -4.95 -16.93 21.67
C PHE A 242 -4.44 -15.49 21.50
N LYS A 243 -3.51 -15.11 22.38
CA LYS A 243 -2.76 -13.86 22.27
C LYS A 243 -1.36 -14.12 21.73
N ARG A 244 -0.81 -13.10 21.08
CA ARG A 244 0.58 -13.05 20.64
C ARG A 244 1.12 -11.65 20.82
N HIS A 245 2.43 -11.48 20.64
CA HIS A 245 2.99 -10.14 20.56
C HIS A 245 2.50 -9.43 19.31
N VAL A 246 1.85 -8.30 19.55
CA VAL A 246 1.34 -7.34 18.58
C VAL A 246 1.93 -5.98 18.87
N TYR A 247 1.73 -5.04 17.97
CA TYR A 247 2.19 -3.67 18.13
C TYR A 247 1.08 -2.67 17.81
N ASN A 248 1.21 -1.48 18.38
CA ASN A 248 0.65 -0.26 17.81
C ASN A 248 1.74 0.81 17.74
N TYR A 249 1.55 1.77 16.84
CA TYR A 249 2.40 2.94 16.77
C TYR A 249 1.70 4.12 17.44
N LEU A 250 2.37 4.73 18.41
CA LEU A 250 1.81 5.80 19.25
C LEU A 250 2.55 7.09 18.92
N GLY A 251 1.90 8.00 18.21
CA GLY A 251 2.49 9.26 17.78
C GLY A 251 1.44 10.33 17.51
N ARG A 252 1.92 11.55 17.18
CA ARG A 252 1.06 12.69 16.88
C ARG A 252 0.36 12.49 15.54
N LEU A 253 -0.96 12.60 15.51
CA LEU A 253 -1.72 12.51 14.26
C LEU A 253 -1.52 13.76 13.39
N LEU A 254 -1.25 13.56 12.11
CA LEU A 254 -1.29 14.64 11.12
C LEU A 254 -2.74 15.07 10.83
N ASN A 255 -2.92 16.35 10.50
CA ASN A 255 -4.21 16.88 10.05
C ASN A 255 -4.72 16.15 8.78
N LEU A 256 -6.03 15.96 8.70
CA LEU A 256 -6.72 14.94 7.90
C LEU A 256 -6.70 15.11 6.35
N SER A 257 -5.80 15.89 5.75
CA SER A 257 -6.02 16.37 4.36
C SER A 257 -5.10 15.77 3.28
N SER A 258 -3.85 15.40 3.58
CA SER A 258 -2.88 15.10 2.51
C SER A 258 -3.04 13.72 1.87
N ASN A 259 -3.37 12.68 2.64
CA ASN A 259 -3.42 11.30 2.15
C ASN A 259 -4.67 11.05 1.30
N ILE A 260 -5.84 11.47 1.80
CA ILE A 260 -7.10 11.39 1.06
C ILE A 260 -7.03 12.19 -0.26
N TRP A 261 -6.29 13.30 -0.27
CA TRP A 261 -6.02 14.06 -1.49
C TRP A 261 -5.30 13.21 -2.55
N VAL A 262 -4.31 12.42 -2.17
CA VAL A 262 -3.59 11.50 -3.09
C VAL A 262 -4.56 10.52 -3.73
N ILE A 263 -5.36 9.80 -2.94
CA ILE A 263 -6.34 8.83 -3.48
C ILE A 263 -7.33 9.49 -4.43
N ARG A 264 -7.87 10.67 -4.07
CA ARG A 264 -8.83 11.40 -4.92
C ARG A 264 -8.21 11.79 -6.26
N ARG A 265 -6.97 12.30 -6.26
CA ARG A 265 -6.23 12.68 -7.48
C ARG A 265 -5.91 11.46 -8.33
N SER A 266 -5.51 10.35 -7.70
CA SER A 266 -5.20 9.10 -8.38
C SER A 266 -6.44 8.47 -9.01
N ALA A 267 -7.57 8.46 -8.30
CA ALA A 267 -8.84 8.00 -8.84
C ALA A 267 -9.29 8.87 -10.02
N ALA A 268 -9.21 10.20 -9.90
CA ALA A 268 -9.55 11.12 -10.98
C ALA A 268 -8.68 10.92 -12.23
N TRP A 269 -7.36 10.75 -12.03
CA TRP A 269 -6.44 10.47 -13.12
C TRP A 269 -6.75 9.12 -13.78
N ALA A 270 -6.95 8.06 -12.98
CA ALA A 270 -7.22 6.71 -13.47
C ALA A 270 -8.57 6.62 -14.21
N ALA A 271 -9.60 7.32 -13.75
CA ALA A 271 -10.92 7.38 -14.39
C ALA A 271 -10.94 8.20 -15.71
N MET A 272 -9.81 8.79 -16.13
CA MET A 272 -9.76 9.72 -17.28
C MET A 272 -10.76 10.88 -17.20
N SER A 273 -11.17 11.27 -15.99
CA SER A 273 -12.10 12.39 -15.82
C SER A 273 -11.44 13.69 -16.27
N GLN A 274 -11.77 14.13 -17.49
CA GLN A 274 -11.50 15.50 -17.96
C GLN A 274 -12.38 16.54 -17.26
N LYS A 275 -13.36 16.12 -16.43
CA LYS A 275 -14.01 17.05 -15.51
C LYS A 275 -12.95 17.52 -14.53
N THR A 276 -12.49 18.73 -14.76
CA THR A 276 -11.61 19.50 -13.90
C THR A 276 -12.16 19.44 -12.47
N ILE A 277 -11.55 18.62 -11.60
CA ILE A 277 -11.84 18.67 -10.17
C ILE A 277 -11.10 19.89 -9.62
N TYR A 278 -11.53 21.09 -10.01
CA TYR A 278 -11.42 22.27 -9.16
C TYR A 278 -12.61 22.18 -8.20
N HIS A 279 -12.42 21.48 -7.09
CA HIS A 279 -13.30 21.72 -5.95
C HIS A 279 -12.72 22.93 -5.19
N PRO A 280 -13.45 24.05 -5.04
CA PRO A 280 -12.93 25.26 -4.39
C PRO A 280 -12.70 25.13 -2.87
N LEU A 281 -12.91 23.95 -2.28
CA LEU A 281 -13.00 23.78 -0.83
C LEU A 281 -11.71 23.33 -0.14
N MET A 282 -10.59 23.23 -0.86
CA MET A 282 -9.30 22.98 -0.20
C MET A 282 -8.19 23.84 -0.79
N LYS A 283 -8.28 25.16 -0.54
CA LYS A 283 -7.04 25.84 -0.16
C LYS A 283 -6.53 25.13 1.10
N PRO A 284 -5.29 24.66 1.15
CA PRO A 284 -4.72 24.24 2.42
C PRO A 284 -4.78 25.47 3.33
N VAL A 285 -5.59 25.40 4.38
CA VAL A 285 -5.53 26.37 5.48
C VAL A 285 -4.23 26.02 6.21
N TYR A 286 -3.15 26.64 5.75
CA TYR A 286 -1.91 26.72 6.52
C TYR A 286 -2.10 27.84 7.54
N GLY A 287 -2.31 27.44 8.79
CA GLY A 287 -2.01 28.22 9.98
C GLY A 287 -0.92 27.49 10.74
#